data_AF-A0A0W0G7P4-F1
#
_entry.id   AF-A0A0W0G7P4-F1
#
_cell.length_a   1.000
_cell.length_b   1.000
_cell.length_c   1.000
_cell.angle_alpha   90.00
_cell.angle_beta   90.00
_cell.angle_gamma   90.00
#
_symmetry.space_group_name_H-M   'P 1'
#
loop_
_entity.id
_entity.type
_entity.pdbx_description
1 polymer ?
#
loop_
_entity_poly.entity_id
_entity_poly.type
_entity_poly.pdbx_seq_one_letter_code
_entity_poly.pdbx_strand_id
1 'polypeptide(L)'
;MGAKYLSRLVRLHLRRRSILMNMLAIEPELHSPTKACGLGAQRELKEKWYMAIALLTPEIKAGHIRELVMAQTNDLTCEECIKARDARLNAILTEWSISVVSLSSIGSKI
;
A
#
# COMPACT_ATOMS: atom_id res chain seq x y z
N MET A 1 -23.91 10.16 -22.78
CA MET A 1 -23.10 9.97 -21.55
C MET A 1 -23.50 11.09 -20.58
N GLY A 2 -24.00 10.78 -19.37
CA GLY A 2 -24.65 11.79 -18.50
C GLY A 2 -24.33 11.63 -17.01
N ALA A 3 -24.97 12.43 -16.15
CA ALA A 3 -24.71 12.50 -14.69
C ALA A 3 -24.67 11.12 -13.99
N LYS A 4 -25.53 10.17 -14.40
CA LYS A 4 -25.52 8.79 -13.87
C LYS A 4 -24.19 8.06 -14.09
N TYR A 5 -23.57 8.25 -15.26
CA TYR A 5 -22.27 7.67 -15.58
C TYR A 5 -21.16 8.31 -14.76
N LEU A 6 -21.17 9.64 -14.62
CA LEU A 6 -20.22 10.35 -13.77
C LEU A 6 -20.34 9.91 -12.30
N SER A 7 -21.55 9.80 -11.76
CA SER A 7 -21.76 9.28 -10.40
C SER A 7 -21.25 7.84 -10.23
N ARG A 8 -21.40 6.98 -11.25
CA ARG A 8 -20.83 5.61 -11.24
C ARG A 8 -19.31 5.65 -11.18
N LEU A 9 -18.68 6.49 -12.01
CA LEU A 9 -17.22 6.66 -12.01
C LEU A 9 -16.70 7.20 -10.68
N VAL A 10 -17.32 8.24 -10.12
CA VAL A 10 -16.92 8.81 -8.82
C VAL A 10 -17.03 7.77 -7.72
N ARG A 11 -18.14 7.02 -7.64
CA ARG A 11 -18.28 5.92 -6.67
C ARG A 11 -17.22 4.84 -6.84
N LEU A 12 -16.89 4.47 -8.09
CA LEU A 12 -15.84 3.49 -8.38
C LEU A 12 -14.47 4.01 -7.93
N HIS A 13 -14.15 5.28 -8.20
CA HIS A 13 -12.92 5.92 -7.75
C HIS A 13 -12.81 5.96 -6.23
N LEU A 14 -13.86 6.39 -5.53
CA LEU A 14 -13.88 6.44 -4.06
C LEU A 14 -13.71 5.04 -3.44
N ARG A 15 -14.39 4.03 -4.00
CA ARG A 15 -14.27 2.63 -3.53
C ARG A 15 -12.87 2.06 -3.78
N ARG A 16 -12.28 2.33 -4.95
CA ARG A 16 -10.90 1.93 -5.27
C ARG A 16 -9.91 2.56 -4.29
N ARG A 17 -10.06 3.86 -4.03
CA ARG A 17 -9.25 4.59 -3.05
C ARG A 17 -9.41 4.00 -1.66
N SER A 18 -10.63 3.75 -1.18
CA SER A 18 -10.85 3.21 0.16
C SER A 18 -10.24 1.82 0.34
N ILE A 19 -10.40 0.94 -0.65
CA ILE A 19 -9.81 -0.41 -0.63
C ILE A 19 -8.29 -0.32 -0.54
N LEU A 20 -7.66 0.50 -1.39
CA LEU A 20 -6.21 0.63 -1.37
C LEU A 20 -5.69 1.23 -0.06
N MET A 21 -6.35 2.26 0.46
CA MET A 21 -5.96 2.89 1.73
C MET A 21 -6.04 1.90 2.90
N ASN A 22 -7.07 1.03 2.93
CA ASN A 22 -7.18 -0.01 3.94
C ASN A 22 -6.05 -1.04 3.84
N MET A 23 -5.62 -1.42 2.62
CA MET A 23 -4.46 -2.30 2.43
C MET A 23 -3.16 -1.63 2.90
N LEU A 24 -2.94 -0.37 2.53
CA LEU A 24 -1.73 0.37 2.89
C LEU A 24 -1.63 0.62 4.40
N ALA A 25 -2.75 0.82 5.10
CA ALA A 25 -2.77 1.06 6.55
C ALA A 25 -2.13 -0.07 7.38
N ILE A 26 -2.02 -1.28 6.83
CA ILE A 26 -1.38 -2.42 7.50
C ILE A 26 0.13 -2.36 7.23
N GLU A 27 0.88 -2.18 8.31
CA GLU A 27 2.34 -2.12 8.34
C GLU A 27 3.02 -3.49 8.14
N PRO A 28 4.34 -3.52 7.84
CA PRO A 28 5.10 -4.76 7.79
C PRO A 28 5.12 -5.47 9.14
N GLU A 29 5.07 -6.80 9.10
CA GLU A 29 5.17 -7.63 10.31
C GLU A 29 6.58 -7.52 10.90
N LEU A 30 6.66 -7.24 12.20
CA LEU A 30 7.93 -7.11 12.90
C LEU A 30 8.49 -8.49 13.25
N HIS A 31 9.79 -8.66 13.09
CA HIS A 31 10.50 -9.85 13.55
C HIS A 31 10.86 -9.73 15.04
N SER A 32 11.22 -10.85 15.68
CA SER A 32 11.73 -10.84 17.05
C SER A 32 12.99 -9.97 17.16
N PRO A 33 13.12 -9.10 18.20
CA PRO A 33 14.30 -8.26 18.37
C PRO A 33 15.60 -9.06 18.45
N THR A 34 16.63 -8.59 17.76
CA THR A 34 17.97 -9.19 17.77
C THR A 34 18.99 -8.20 18.31
N LYS A 35 20.23 -8.64 18.55
CA LYS A 35 21.33 -7.74 18.95
C LYS A 35 21.66 -6.70 17.86
N ALA A 36 21.38 -7.00 16.59
CA ALA A 36 21.65 -6.13 15.45
C ALA A 36 20.46 -5.22 15.11
N CYS A 37 19.22 -5.66 15.40
CA CYS A 37 18.01 -4.90 15.12
C CYS A 37 17.05 -4.97 16.32
N GLY A 38 17.00 -3.88 17.08
CA GLY A 38 16.13 -3.73 18.25
C GLY A 38 14.82 -3.02 17.92
N LEU A 39 13.99 -2.85 18.95
CA LEU A 39 12.68 -2.20 18.84
C LEU A 39 12.74 -0.76 18.27
N GLY A 40 13.85 -0.04 18.48
CA GLY A 40 14.06 1.30 17.92
C GLY A 40 14.11 1.29 16.39
N ALA A 41 14.93 0.42 15.79
CA ALA A 41 15.04 0.28 14.33
C ALA A 41 13.72 -0.23 13.71
N GLN A 42 13.03 -1.14 14.41
CA GLN A 42 11.72 -1.62 13.98
C GLN A 42 10.63 -0.55 14.03
N ARG A 43 10.69 0.36 15.01
CA ARG A 43 9.79 1.52 15.09
C ARG A 43 10.08 2.49 13.95
N GLU A 44 11.35 2.74 13.66
CA GLU A 44 11.76 3.61 12.55
C GLU A 44 11.24 3.09 11.20
N LEU A 45 11.28 1.76 10.96
CA LEU A 45 10.65 1.13 9.80
C LEU A 45 9.16 1.48 9.70
N LYS A 46 8.41 1.40 10.80
CA LYS A 46 6.98 1.72 10.81
C LYS A 46 6.74 3.20 10.51
N GLU A 47 7.50 4.09 11.12
CA GLU A 47 7.38 5.53 10.89
C GLU A 47 7.64 5.89 9.42
N LYS A 48 8.70 5.33 8.83
CA LYS A 48 9.01 5.47 7.40
C LYS A 48 7.91 4.89 6.50
N TRP A 49 7.33 3.75 6.89
CA TRP A 49 6.20 3.15 6.18
C TRP A 49 4.97 4.08 6.16
N TYR A 50 4.57 4.60 7.32
CA TYR A 50 3.45 5.55 7.40
C TYR A 50 3.71 6.83 6.61
N MET A 51 4.96 7.34 6.65
CA MET A 51 5.34 8.53 5.88
C MET A 51 5.21 8.29 4.38
N ALA A 52 5.67 7.13 3.87
CA ALA A 52 5.49 6.77 2.46
C ALA A 52 4.00 6.73 2.06
N ILE A 53 3.13 6.22 2.92
CA ILE A 53 1.68 6.13 2.66
C ILE A 53 1.00 7.50 2.70
N ALA A 54 1.41 8.36 3.62
CA ALA A 54 0.93 9.75 3.68
C ALA A 54 1.30 10.52 2.40
N LEU A 55 2.43 10.19 1.77
CA LEU A 55 2.82 10.78 0.48
C LEU A 55 2.06 10.19 -0.72
N LEU A 56 1.48 9.00 -0.60
CA LEU A 56 0.66 8.36 -1.65
C LEU A 56 -0.79 8.87 -1.69
N THR A 57 -1.29 9.42 -0.59
CA THR A 57 -2.71 9.81 -0.44
C THR A 57 -3.20 10.92 -1.40
N PRO A 58 -2.36 11.86 -1.87
CA PRO A 58 -2.73 12.88 -2.87
C PRO A 58 -2.87 12.34 -4.29
N GLU A 59 -2.03 11.39 -4.70
CA GLU A 59 -1.97 10.87 -6.08
C GLU A 59 -1.89 9.34 -6.10
N ILE A 60 -3.04 8.70 -5.94
CA ILE A 60 -3.11 7.23 -5.98
C ILE A 60 -3.02 6.76 -7.44
N LYS A 61 -1.79 6.69 -7.95
CA LYS A 61 -1.42 5.79 -9.03
C LYS A 61 -0.69 4.63 -8.39
N ALA A 62 -1.28 3.43 -8.45
CA ALA A 62 -0.70 2.23 -7.87
C ALA A 62 0.73 1.94 -8.35
N GLY A 63 1.13 2.46 -9.52
CA GLY A 63 2.50 2.39 -10.03
C GLY A 63 3.55 3.03 -9.12
N HIS A 64 3.20 4.08 -8.36
CA HIS A 64 4.16 4.81 -7.52
C HIS A 64 4.30 4.25 -6.10
N ILE A 65 3.47 3.26 -5.69
CA ILE A 65 3.51 2.69 -4.33
C ILE A 65 4.88 2.11 -4.03
N ARG A 66 5.40 1.29 -4.96
CA ARG A 66 6.71 0.66 -4.82
C ARG A 66 7.83 1.71 -4.74
N GLU A 67 7.82 2.68 -5.64
CA GLU A 67 8.87 3.71 -5.71
C GLU A 67 8.94 4.52 -4.42
N LEU A 68 7.81 4.99 -3.91
CA LEU A 68 7.75 5.79 -2.68
C LEU A 68 8.16 4.98 -1.44
N VAL A 69 7.67 3.75 -1.30
CA VAL A 69 8.04 2.88 -0.18
C VAL A 69 9.54 2.57 -0.21
N MET A 70 10.09 2.26 -1.38
CA MET A 70 11.53 1.98 -1.53
C MET A 70 12.38 3.22 -1.24
N ALA A 71 11.96 4.41 -1.70
CA ALA A 71 12.68 5.65 -1.45
C ALA A 71 12.72 6.01 0.05
N GLN A 72 11.65 5.76 0.79
CA GLN A 72 11.56 6.06 2.22
C GLN A 72 12.23 5.02 3.12
N THR A 73 12.60 3.86 2.58
CA THR A 73 13.16 2.73 3.35
C THR A 73 14.47 2.22 2.77
N ASN A 74 15.15 3.05 1.97
CA ASN A 74 16.38 2.68 1.26
C ASN A 74 17.59 2.51 2.19
N ASP A 75 17.53 3.07 3.40
CA ASP A 75 18.57 3.07 4.40
C ASP A 75 18.43 1.95 5.44
N LEU A 76 17.42 1.08 5.28
CA LEU A 76 17.31 -0.14 6.07
C LEU A 76 18.51 -1.05 5.81
N THR A 77 19.20 -1.43 6.87
CA THR A 77 20.35 -2.36 6.82
C THR A 77 20.02 -3.75 7.36
N CYS A 78 18.92 -3.88 8.10
CA CYS A 78 18.48 -5.16 8.65
C CYS A 78 17.79 -6.01 7.57
N GLU A 79 18.35 -7.19 7.27
CA GLU A 79 17.81 -8.12 6.28
C GLU A 79 16.38 -8.58 6.60
N GLU A 80 16.05 -8.75 7.87
CA GLU A 80 14.72 -9.19 8.31
C GLU A 80 13.69 -8.07 8.10
N CYS A 81 14.03 -6.82 8.39
CA CYS A 81 13.21 -5.66 8.06
C CYS A 81 13.02 -5.49 6.55
N ILE A 82 14.07 -5.68 5.75
CA ILE A 82 14.00 -5.62 4.28
C ILE A 82 13.04 -6.71 3.77
N LYS A 83 13.20 -7.95 4.24
CA LYS A 83 12.31 -9.08 3.89
C LYS A 83 10.86 -8.79 4.27
N ALA A 84 10.62 -8.27 5.48
CA ALA A 84 9.27 -7.94 5.95
C ALA A 84 8.62 -6.84 5.10
N ARG A 85 9.37 -5.77 4.79
CA ARG A 85 8.91 -4.69 3.90
C ARG A 85 8.54 -5.24 2.52
N ASP A 86 9.44 -6.02 1.92
CA ASP A 86 9.25 -6.53 0.55
C ASP A 86 8.09 -7.53 0.48
N ALA A 87 7.96 -8.39 1.50
CA ALA A 87 6.83 -9.31 1.63
C ALA A 87 5.51 -8.53 1.72
N ARG A 88 5.43 -7.50 2.57
CA ARG A 88 4.23 -6.67 2.71
C ARG A 88 3.91 -5.93 1.41
N LEU A 89 4.90 -5.33 0.77
CA LEU A 89 4.74 -4.60 -0.48
C LEU A 89 4.23 -5.50 -1.62
N ASN A 90 4.79 -6.71 -1.74
CA ASN A 90 4.35 -7.69 -2.72
C ASN A 90 2.92 -8.19 -2.45
N ALA A 91 2.56 -8.38 -1.18
CA ALA A 91 1.19 -8.72 -0.79
C ALA A 91 0.20 -7.63 -1.21
N ILE A 92 0.50 -6.36 -0.92
CA ILE A 92 -0.34 -5.21 -1.31
C ILE A 92 -0.51 -5.12 -2.82
N LEU A 93 0.57 -5.26 -3.60
CA LEU A 93 0.49 -5.18 -5.06
C LEU A 93 -0.31 -6.34 -5.67
N THR A 94 -0.19 -7.54 -5.10
CA THR A 94 -0.95 -8.72 -5.52
C THR A 94 -2.44 -8.56 -5.19
N GLU A 95 -2.76 -8.19 -3.95
CA GLU A 95 -4.12 -7.97 -3.48
C GLU A 95 -4.81 -6.84 -4.26
N TRP A 96 -4.08 -5.76 -4.53
CA TRP A 96 -4.56 -4.66 -5.35
C TRP A 96 -4.91 -5.12 -6.78
N SER A 97 -4.03 -5.88 -7.43
CA SER A 97 -4.26 -6.42 -8.78
C SER A 97 -5.57 -7.22 -8.86
N ILE A 98 -5.80 -8.10 -7.88
CA ILE A 98 -7.03 -8.91 -7.78
C ILE A 98 -8.27 -8.02 -7.53
N SER A 99 -8.14 -7.01 -6.66
CA SER A 99 -9.25 -6.11 -6.32
C SER A 99 -9.70 -5.26 -7.52
N VAL A 100 -8.76 -4.82 -8.37
CA VAL A 100 -9.07 -4.05 -9.58
C VAL A 100 -9.85 -4.90 -10.59
N VAL A 101 -9.47 -6.17 -10.76
CA VAL A 101 -10.15 -7.14 -11.64
C VAL A 101 -11.57 -7.46 -11.14
N SER A 102 -11.76 -7.57 -9.83
CA SER A 102 -13.08 -7.84 -9.24
C SER A 102 -14.02 -6.63 -9.39
N LEU A 103 -13.48 -5.41 -9.28
CA LEU A 103 -14.24 -4.17 -9.43
C LEU A 103 -14.64 -3.89 -10.88
N SER A 104 -13.84 -4.29 -11.87
CA SER A 104 -14.19 -4.15 -13.29
C SER A 104 -15.31 -5.12 -13.71
N SER A 105 -15.31 -6.34 -13.16
CA SER A 105 -16.36 -7.36 -13.43
C SER A 105 -17.74 -6.95 -12.91
N ILE A 106 -17.81 -6.37 -11.70
CA ILE A 106 -19.07 -5.84 -11.13
C ILE A 106 -19.59 -4.64 -11.93
N GLY A 107 -18.68 -3.85 -12.52
CA GLY A 107 -19.00 -2.75 -13.40
C GLY A 107 -19.64 -3.14 -14.73
N SER A 108 -19.71 -4.43 -15.09
CA SER A 108 -20.26 -4.88 -16.38
C SER A 108 -21.66 -5.54 -16.28
N LYS A 109 -22.18 -5.79 -15.08
CA LYS A 109 -23.45 -6.52 -14.86
C LYS A 109 -24.68 -5.67 -14.50
N ILE A 110 -24.61 -4.34 -14.65
CA ILE A 110 -25.75 -3.42 -14.44
C ILE A 110 -25.73 -2.32 -15.51
#